data_AF-A0AAW3EWA5-F1
#
_entry.id   AF-A0AAW3EWA5-F1
#
_cell.length_a   1.000
_cell.length_b   1.000
_cell.length_c   1.000
_cell.angle_alpha   90.00
_cell.angle_beta   90.00
_cell.angle_gamma   90.00
#
_symmetry.space_group_name_H-M   'P 1'
#
loop_
_entity.id
_entity.type
_entity.pdbx_description
1 polymer ?
#
loop_
_entity_poly.entity_id
_entity_poly.type
_entity_poly.pdbx_seq_one_letter_code
_entity_poly.pdbx_strand_id
1 'polypeptide(L)'
;MPTQLQIAEHLDLDQSAVSRFVDKIGLDYRDATIDDVRLAYIRHLREMAAGRGSGGGLDLVAERAKTEIVERELKLLALAEKKRELVNAQQLERAYGEMVTAFQIELLAFPDSLVQELRTLYGVDVDVEWLNEHIYGFLEQLSRYGSDGEGRHPPTGRATPTAGEDWYDGVGGKLPPDECEGGGEAGTL
;
A
#
# COMPACT_ATOMS: atom_id res chain seq x y z
N MET A 1 -31.47 40.59 26.87
CA MET A 1 -31.50 39.32 26.15
C MET A 1 -31.14 39.58 24.68
N PRO A 2 -30.13 38.92 24.12
CA PRO A 2 -29.77 39.08 22.72
C PRO A 2 -30.82 38.45 21.80
N THR A 3 -31.04 39.07 20.64
CA THR A 3 -31.90 38.50 19.59
C THR A 3 -31.06 37.69 18.60
N GLN A 4 -31.68 36.75 17.88
CA GLN A 4 -30.97 35.99 16.83
C GLN A 4 -30.37 36.90 15.74
N LEU A 5 -31.01 38.05 15.44
CA LEU A 5 -30.50 39.03 14.50
C LEU A 5 -29.22 39.70 15.03
N GLN A 6 -29.19 40.07 16.31
CA GLN A 6 -28.00 40.63 16.95
C GLN A 6 -26.85 39.62 17.02
N ILE A 7 -27.17 38.34 17.26
CA ILE A 7 -26.18 37.26 17.24
C ILE A 7 -25.65 37.05 15.82
N ALA A 8 -26.51 37.05 14.81
CA ALA A 8 -26.14 36.94 13.40
C ALA A 8 -25.15 38.04 12.98
N GLU A 9 -25.45 39.30 13.32
CA GLU A 9 -24.58 40.44 13.02
C GLU A 9 -23.22 40.32 13.74
N HIS A 10 -23.20 39.87 14.99
CA HIS A 10 -21.96 39.73 15.75
C HIS A 10 -21.09 38.53 15.37
N LEU A 11 -21.69 37.48 14.82
CA LEU A 11 -20.98 36.28 14.37
C LEU A 11 -20.67 36.30 12.87
N ASP A 12 -21.13 37.32 12.14
CA ASP A 12 -21.10 37.42 10.68
C ASP A 12 -21.74 36.19 10.01
N LEU A 13 -22.92 35.82 10.51
CA LEU A 13 -23.71 34.68 10.06
C LEU A 13 -25.11 35.11 9.63
N ASP A 14 -25.77 34.28 8.84
CA ASP A 14 -27.20 34.46 8.58
C ASP A 14 -28.04 33.91 9.76
N GLN A 15 -29.26 34.42 9.90
CA GLN A 15 -30.15 34.03 11.01
C GLN A 15 -30.44 32.51 11.01
N SER A 16 -30.44 31.85 9.85
CA SER A 16 -30.67 30.41 9.77
C SER A 16 -29.46 29.60 10.27
N ALA A 17 -28.22 30.05 10.01
CA ALA A 17 -27.03 29.45 10.60
C ALA A 17 -26.97 29.63 12.11
N VAL A 18 -27.40 30.80 12.63
CA VAL A 18 -27.50 31.02 14.08
C VAL A 18 -28.48 30.04 14.70
N SER A 19 -29.68 29.86 14.13
CA SER A 19 -30.65 28.88 14.64
C SER A 19 -30.05 27.47 14.68
N ARG A 20 -29.47 27.01 13.57
CA ARG A 20 -28.84 25.67 13.49
C ARG A 20 -27.71 25.50 14.49
N PHE A 21 -26.89 26.53 14.69
CA PHE A 21 -25.78 26.50 15.65
C PHE A 21 -26.32 26.35 17.07
N VAL A 22 -27.24 27.23 17.48
CA VAL A 22 -27.89 27.24 18.79
C VAL A 22 -28.55 25.89 19.08
N ASP A 23 -29.30 25.34 18.11
CA ASP A 23 -29.96 24.03 18.21
C ASP A 23 -28.94 22.90 18.37
N LYS A 24 -27.82 22.98 17.65
CA LYS A 24 -26.76 21.95 17.66
C LYS A 24 -25.97 21.90 18.97
N ILE A 25 -25.71 23.05 19.59
CA ILE A 25 -24.95 23.13 20.85
C ILE A 25 -25.85 23.15 22.09
N GLY A 26 -27.18 23.20 21.92
CA GLY A 26 -28.15 23.20 23.02
C GLY A 26 -28.08 24.43 23.91
N LEU A 27 -27.69 25.59 23.36
CA LEU A 27 -27.54 26.84 24.12
C LEU A 27 -28.85 27.63 24.11
N ASP A 28 -29.36 28.06 25.27
CA ASP A 28 -30.44 29.04 25.30
C ASP A 28 -29.87 30.46 25.25
N TYR A 29 -29.93 31.07 24.07
CA TYR A 29 -29.43 32.43 23.85
C TYR A 29 -30.30 33.50 24.53
N ARG A 30 -31.52 33.16 24.99
CA ARG A 30 -32.40 34.13 25.68
C ARG A 30 -31.90 34.44 27.08
N ASP A 31 -31.24 33.48 27.71
CA ASP A 31 -30.70 33.60 29.07
C ASP A 31 -29.18 33.84 29.10
N ALA A 32 -28.53 33.83 27.94
CA ALA A 32 -27.09 34.05 27.79
C ALA A 32 -26.75 35.50 27.39
N THR A 33 -25.53 35.92 27.70
CA THR A 33 -24.99 37.18 27.15
C THR A 33 -24.47 36.98 25.72
N ILE A 34 -24.32 38.06 24.96
CA ILE A 34 -23.73 38.01 23.60
C ILE A 34 -22.31 37.41 23.66
N ASP A 35 -21.54 37.71 24.70
CA ASP A 35 -20.18 37.22 24.86
C ASP A 35 -20.13 35.72 25.14
N ASP A 36 -21.10 35.18 25.89
CA ASP A 36 -21.21 33.73 26.11
C ASP A 36 -21.49 32.99 24.80
N VAL A 37 -22.36 33.54 23.95
CA VAL A 37 -22.67 32.99 22.62
C VAL A 37 -21.43 33.04 21.72
N ARG A 38 -20.65 34.14 21.73
CA ARG A 38 -19.39 34.25 20.99
C ARG A 38 -18.36 33.22 21.45
N LEU A 39 -18.18 33.06 22.76
CA LEU A 39 -17.24 32.09 23.31
C LEU A 39 -17.64 30.67 22.95
N ALA A 40 -18.94 30.34 23.03
CA ALA A 40 -19.46 29.05 22.59
C ALA A 40 -19.19 28.79 21.11
N TYR A 41 -19.40 29.81 20.25
CA TYR A 41 -19.15 29.71 18.82
C TYR A 41 -17.66 29.52 18.50
N ILE A 42 -16.77 30.28 19.15
CA ILE A 42 -15.31 30.13 18.98
C ILE A 42 -14.85 28.74 19.43
N ARG A 43 -15.38 28.21 20.54
CA ARG A 43 -15.09 26.84 20.99
C ARG A 43 -15.54 25.82 19.95
N HIS A 44 -16.75 25.98 19.41
CA HIS A 44 -17.26 25.11 18.36
C HIS A 44 -16.37 25.12 17.11
N LEU A 45 -15.94 26.30 16.64
CA LEU A 45 -15.02 26.42 15.51
C LEU A 45 -13.66 25.75 15.78
N ARG A 46 -13.14 25.90 17.00
CA ARG A 46 -11.89 25.24 17.41
C ARG A 46 -12.01 23.73 17.44
N GLU A 47 -13.13 23.20 17.91
CA GLU A 47 -13.40 21.75 17.90
C GLU A 47 -13.55 21.20 16.48
N MET A 48 -14.25 21.94 15.60
CA MET A 48 -14.39 21.60 14.19
C MET A 48 -13.03 21.61 13.47
N ALA A 49 -12.21 22.65 13.68
CA ALA A 49 -10.86 22.73 13.12
C ALA A 49 -9.92 21.67 13.68
N ALA A 50 -10.11 21.24 14.94
CA ALA A 50 -9.39 20.14 15.55
C ALA A 50 -9.92 18.75 15.12
N GLY A 51 -10.92 18.68 14.24
CA GLY A 51 -11.51 17.42 13.76
C GLY A 51 -12.36 16.67 14.79
N ARG A 52 -12.75 17.32 15.90
CA ARG A 52 -13.48 16.70 17.03
C ARG A 52 -14.99 17.01 17.07
N GLY A 53 -15.50 17.85 16.17
CA GLY A 53 -16.93 18.18 16.11
C GLY A 53 -17.76 17.14 15.35
N SER A 54 -18.36 16.18 16.06
CA SER A 54 -19.16 15.10 15.45
C SER A 54 -20.60 15.53 15.16
N GLY A 55 -21.22 14.85 14.19
CA GLY A 55 -22.64 15.00 13.84
C GLY A 55 -23.00 14.46 12.45
N GLY A 56 -22.02 14.17 11.60
CA GLY A 56 -22.27 13.59 10.27
C GLY A 56 -21.02 13.44 9.39
N GLY A 57 -19.93 14.13 9.74
CA GLY A 57 -18.60 13.93 9.15
C GLY A 57 -17.80 12.88 9.94
N LEU A 58 -18.30 11.65 10.02
CA LEU A 58 -17.51 10.53 10.48
C LEU A 58 -16.27 10.40 9.57
N ASP A 59 -15.15 10.84 10.12
CA ASP A 59 -13.81 10.32 9.86
C ASP A 59 -13.21 10.50 8.47
N LEU A 60 -13.49 11.62 7.79
CA LEU A 60 -12.84 11.93 6.51
C LEU A 60 -11.31 11.95 6.61
N VAL A 61 -10.77 12.32 7.78
CA VAL A 61 -9.31 12.35 8.00
C VAL A 61 -8.76 10.93 8.13
N ALA A 62 -9.35 10.02 8.93
CA ALA A 62 -8.82 8.67 8.98
C ALA A 62 -9.19 7.84 7.75
N GLU A 63 -10.31 8.09 7.08
CA GLU A 63 -10.60 7.46 5.77
C GLU A 63 -9.57 7.91 4.72
N ARG A 64 -9.18 9.19 4.70
CA ARG A 64 -8.06 9.66 3.86
C ARG A 64 -6.74 9.00 4.24
N ALA A 65 -6.45 8.86 5.53
CA ALA A 65 -5.24 8.19 6.00
C ALA A 65 -5.22 6.71 5.56
N LYS A 66 -6.35 5.99 5.63
CA LYS A 66 -6.48 4.62 5.11
C LYS A 66 -6.22 4.56 3.60
N THR A 67 -6.80 5.48 2.83
CA THR A 67 -6.55 5.52 1.38
C THR A 67 -5.09 5.85 1.06
N GLU A 68 -4.45 6.73 1.83
CA GLU A 68 -3.05 7.10 1.63
C GLU A 68 -2.09 5.93 1.92
N ILE A 69 -2.41 5.11 2.93
CA ILE A 69 -1.65 3.88 3.23
C ILE A 69 -1.71 2.92 2.03
N VAL A 70 -2.93 2.64 1.52
CA VAL A 70 -3.12 1.75 0.37
C VAL A 70 -2.44 2.31 -0.88
N GLU A 71 -2.54 3.62 -1.12
CA GLU A 71 -1.84 4.27 -2.23
C GLU A 71 -0.33 4.15 -2.13
N ARG A 72 0.22 4.28 -0.92
CA ARG A 72 1.67 4.12 -0.68
C ARG A 72 2.11 2.69 -1.00
N GLU A 73 1.38 1.69 -0.53
CA GLU A 73 1.65 0.29 -0.82
C GLU A 73 1.60 0.00 -2.31
N LEU A 74 0.58 0.52 -3.01
CA LEU A 74 0.45 0.36 -4.46
C LEU A 74 1.61 1.03 -5.21
N LYS A 75 2.06 2.21 -4.77
CA LYS A 75 3.25 2.89 -5.32
C LYS A 75 4.54 2.08 -5.08
N LEU A 76 4.67 1.41 -3.93
CA LEU A 76 5.81 0.53 -3.64
C LEU A 76 5.82 -0.70 -4.56
N LEU A 77 4.68 -1.37 -4.75
CA LEU A 77 4.55 -2.49 -5.68
C LEU A 77 4.87 -2.07 -7.12
N ALA A 78 4.36 -0.93 -7.57
CA ALA A 78 4.67 -0.39 -8.90
C ALA A 78 6.16 -0.03 -9.07
N LEU A 79 6.83 0.44 -8.01
CA LEU A 79 8.28 0.63 -8.03
C LEU A 79 9.03 -0.70 -8.13
N ALA A 80 8.60 -1.74 -7.42
CA ALA A 80 9.18 -3.08 -7.49
C ALA A 80 9.01 -3.70 -8.89
N GLU A 81 7.84 -3.55 -9.52
CA GLU A 81 7.61 -3.94 -10.91
C GLU A 81 8.56 -3.21 -11.87
N LYS A 82 8.71 -1.88 -11.73
CA LYS A 82 9.64 -1.09 -12.56
C LYS A 82 11.10 -1.48 -12.36
N LYS A 83 11.47 -1.86 -11.14
CA LYS A 83 12.80 -2.40 -10.82
C LYS A 83 13.01 -3.83 -11.34
N ARG A 84 11.98 -4.46 -11.92
CA ARG A 84 11.95 -5.86 -12.37
C ARG A 84 12.13 -6.87 -11.22
N GLU A 85 11.84 -6.45 -9.99
CA GLU A 85 11.85 -7.32 -8.81
C GLU A 85 10.52 -8.08 -8.67
N LEU A 86 9.45 -7.56 -9.26
CA LEU A 86 8.12 -8.19 -9.29
C LEU A 86 7.65 -8.33 -10.74
N VAL A 87 7.09 -9.50 -11.08
CA VAL A 87 6.46 -9.75 -12.39
C VAL A 87 5.04 -10.22 -12.15
N ASN A 88 4.11 -9.74 -12.98
CA ASN A 88 2.73 -10.21 -12.95
C ASN A 88 2.67 -11.68 -13.38
N ALA A 89 2.17 -12.54 -12.49
CA ALA A 89 2.10 -13.99 -12.73
C ALA A 89 1.31 -14.35 -13.98
N GLN A 90 0.21 -13.64 -14.28
CA GLN A 90 -0.63 -13.92 -15.45
C GLN A 90 0.10 -13.58 -16.76
N GLN A 91 0.90 -12.52 -16.77
CA GLN A 91 1.72 -12.17 -17.93
C GLN A 91 2.85 -13.19 -18.14
N LEU A 92 3.48 -13.61 -17.04
CA LEU A 92 4.54 -14.62 -17.07
C LEU A 92 4.00 -15.96 -17.59
N GLU A 93 2.90 -16.44 -17.03
CA GLU A 93 2.24 -17.69 -17.43
C GLU A 93 1.87 -17.68 -18.90
N ARG A 94 1.31 -16.57 -19.40
CA ARG A 94 1.00 -16.42 -20.82
C ARG A 94 2.25 -16.48 -21.69
N ALA A 95 3.27 -15.68 -21.38
CA ALA A 95 4.49 -15.63 -22.18
C ALA A 95 5.24 -16.96 -22.20
N TYR A 96 5.35 -17.62 -21.05
CA TYR A 96 5.94 -18.95 -20.95
C TYR A 96 5.09 -20.02 -21.63
N GLY A 97 3.76 -19.95 -21.51
CA GLY A 97 2.83 -20.87 -22.18
C GLY A 97 2.95 -20.77 -23.70
N GLU A 98 3.01 -19.56 -24.25
CA GLU A 98 3.24 -19.32 -25.68
C GLU A 98 4.61 -19.90 -26.13
N MET A 99 5.67 -19.64 -25.37
CA MET A 99 7.02 -20.15 -25.66
C MET A 99 7.09 -21.69 -25.63
N VAL A 100 6.53 -22.32 -24.61
CA VAL A 100 6.53 -23.79 -24.45
C VAL A 100 5.68 -24.45 -25.55
N THR A 101 4.55 -23.84 -25.91
CA THR A 101 3.70 -24.34 -27.01
C THR A 101 4.42 -24.26 -28.34
N ALA A 102 5.09 -23.13 -28.63
CA ALA A 102 5.88 -22.98 -29.85
C ALA A 102 7.01 -24.03 -29.91
N PHE A 103 7.73 -24.23 -28.79
CA PHE A 103 8.75 -25.26 -28.68
C PHE A 103 8.19 -26.67 -28.91
N GLN A 104 7.02 -27.00 -28.35
CA GLN A 104 6.37 -28.30 -28.56
C GLN A 104 6.03 -28.53 -30.03
N ILE A 105 5.51 -27.52 -30.73
CA ILE A 105 5.18 -27.60 -32.16
C ILE A 105 6.45 -27.85 -32.98
N GLU A 106 7.51 -27.09 -32.73
CA GLU A 106 8.80 -27.27 -33.43
C GLU A 106 9.42 -28.64 -33.15
N LEU A 107 9.40 -29.09 -31.89
CA LEU A 107 9.96 -30.38 -31.49
C LEU A 107 9.21 -31.55 -32.12
N LEU A 108 7.88 -31.46 -32.26
CA LEU A 108 7.06 -32.51 -32.89
C LEU A 108 7.20 -32.52 -34.42
N ALA A 109 7.52 -31.38 -35.04
CA ALA A 109 7.79 -31.30 -36.48
C ALA A 109 9.24 -31.68 -36.86
N PHE A 110 10.15 -31.65 -35.88
CA PHE A 110 11.57 -31.92 -36.07
C PHE A 110 11.90 -33.31 -36.66
N PRO A 111 11.24 -34.42 -36.28
CA PRO A 111 11.55 -35.76 -36.79
C PRO A 111 11.36 -35.88 -38.29
N ASP A 112 10.24 -35.36 -38.79
CA ASP A 112 9.91 -35.41 -40.21
C ASP A 112 10.94 -34.63 -41.03
N SER A 113 11.36 -33.46 -40.54
CA SER A 113 12.40 -32.65 -41.19
C SER A 113 13.76 -33.37 -41.17
N LEU A 114 14.14 -33.96 -40.03
CA LEU A 114 15.40 -34.69 -39.89
C LEU A 114 15.47 -35.91 -40.81
N VAL A 115 14.40 -36.71 -40.88
CA VAL A 115 14.37 -37.90 -41.75
C VAL A 115 14.46 -37.49 -43.22
N GLN A 116 13.78 -36.41 -43.62
CA GLN A 116 13.91 -35.86 -44.97
C GLN A 116 15.34 -35.39 -45.27
N GLU A 117 16.00 -34.68 -44.35
CA GLU A 117 17.38 -34.23 -44.52
C GLU A 117 18.37 -35.40 -44.57
N LEU A 118 18.24 -36.38 -43.69
CA LEU A 118 19.10 -37.58 -43.66
C LEU A 118 18.96 -38.39 -44.95
N ARG A 119 17.74 -38.55 -45.44
CA ARG A 119 17.48 -39.27 -46.69
C ARG A 119 18.03 -38.54 -47.89
N THR A 120 17.91 -37.23 -47.96
CA THR A 120 18.35 -36.42 -49.12
C THR A 120 19.86 -36.23 -49.16
N LEU A 121 20.50 -35.97 -48.01
CA LEU A 121 21.93 -35.67 -47.94
C LEU A 121 22.81 -36.92 -47.82
N TYR A 122 22.34 -37.93 -47.09
CA TYR A 122 23.16 -39.09 -46.74
C TYR A 122 22.58 -40.42 -47.25
N GLY A 123 21.37 -40.42 -47.84
CA GLY A 123 20.72 -41.65 -48.31
C GLY A 123 20.33 -42.61 -47.18
N VAL A 124 20.31 -42.14 -45.93
CA VAL A 124 19.96 -42.94 -44.77
C VAL A 124 18.45 -42.91 -44.59
N ASP A 125 17.83 -44.07 -44.52
CA ASP A 125 16.41 -44.23 -44.22
C ASP A 125 16.26 -44.53 -42.73
N VAL A 126 15.56 -43.66 -42.01
CA VAL A 126 15.32 -43.78 -40.58
C VAL A 126 13.81 -43.83 -40.37
N ASP A 127 13.38 -44.77 -39.52
CA ASP A 127 11.98 -44.92 -39.15
C ASP A 127 11.51 -43.72 -38.31
N VAL A 128 10.49 -43.02 -38.80
CA VAL A 128 9.92 -41.81 -38.18
C VAL A 128 9.18 -42.19 -36.90
N GLU A 129 8.48 -43.33 -36.91
CA GLU A 129 7.75 -43.84 -35.76
C GLU A 129 8.69 -44.10 -34.57
N TRP A 130 9.88 -44.64 -34.82
CA TRP A 130 10.90 -44.86 -33.78
C TRP A 130 11.39 -43.56 -33.15
N LEU A 131 11.61 -42.51 -33.96
CA LEU A 131 11.99 -41.17 -33.46
C LEU A 131 10.88 -40.53 -32.64
N ASN A 132 9.64 -40.66 -33.10
CA ASN A 132 8.46 -40.15 -32.42
C ASN A 132 8.28 -40.80 -31.04
N GLU A 133 8.46 -42.12 -30.92
CA GLU A 133 8.42 -42.81 -29.62
C GLU A 133 9.40 -42.21 -28.61
N HIS A 134 10.62 -41.88 -29.04
CA HIS A 134 11.62 -41.26 -28.16
C HIS A 134 11.21 -39.85 -27.76
N ILE A 135 10.70 -39.04 -28.69
CA ILE A 135 10.27 -37.66 -28.40
C ILE A 135 9.07 -37.62 -27.48
N TYR A 136 8.06 -38.47 -27.72
CA TYR A 136 6.92 -38.58 -26.82
C TYR A 136 7.36 -39.08 -25.43
N GLY A 137 8.31 -40.01 -25.35
CA GLY A 137 8.91 -40.44 -24.09
C GLY A 137 9.62 -39.31 -23.34
N PHE A 138 10.38 -38.46 -24.04
CA PHE A 138 11.01 -37.27 -23.45
C PHE A 138 9.99 -36.24 -22.98
N LEU A 139 8.94 -35.97 -23.78
CA LEU A 139 7.86 -35.06 -23.41
C LEU A 139 7.07 -35.56 -22.20
N GLU A 140 6.85 -36.87 -22.08
CA GLU A 140 6.23 -37.48 -20.91
C GLU A 140 7.12 -37.37 -19.66
N GLN A 141 8.44 -37.49 -19.78
CA GLN A 141 9.35 -37.22 -18.67
C GLN A 141 9.31 -35.76 -18.23
N LEU A 142 9.25 -34.82 -19.19
CA LEU A 142 9.15 -33.39 -18.89
C LEU A 142 7.84 -33.02 -18.19
N SER A 143 6.71 -33.63 -18.57
CA SER A 143 5.41 -33.34 -17.94
C SER A 143 5.36 -33.72 -16.46
N ARG A 144 6.13 -34.76 -16.04
CA ARG A 144 6.25 -35.17 -14.63
C ARG A 144 6.88 -34.12 -13.74
N TYR A 145 7.75 -33.25 -14.27
CA TYR A 145 8.31 -32.14 -13.50
C TYR A 145 7.26 -31.07 -13.14
N GLY A 146 6.14 -30.99 -13.87
CA GLY A 146 5.06 -30.06 -13.60
C GLY A 146 4.08 -30.53 -12.52
N SER A 147 3.92 -31.85 -12.32
CA SER A 147 2.95 -32.41 -11.36
C SER A 147 3.48 -32.54 -9.93
N ASP A 148 4.79 -32.76 -9.79
CA ASP A 148 5.40 -33.03 -8.46
C ASP A 148 5.74 -31.72 -7.70
N GLY A 149 5.46 -30.57 -8.30
CA GLY A 149 5.69 -29.24 -7.77
C GLY A 149 4.53 -28.65 -6.98
N GLU A 150 3.68 -29.47 -6.34
CA GLU A 150 2.80 -28.98 -5.28
C GLU A 150 3.65 -28.43 -4.11
N GLY A 151 4.04 -27.16 -4.21
CA GLY A 151 4.04 -26.25 -3.09
C GLY A 151 4.88 -26.61 -1.87
N ARG A 152 6.14 -27.06 -2.03
CA ARG A 152 7.14 -26.68 -1.01
C ARG A 152 7.49 -25.21 -1.20
N HIS A 153 6.51 -24.35 -0.98
CA HIS A 153 6.80 -23.05 -0.41
C HIS A 153 7.49 -23.38 0.92
N PRO A 154 8.76 -22.99 1.16
CA PRO A 154 9.17 -22.84 2.54
C PRO A 154 8.10 -21.95 3.17
N PRO A 155 7.57 -22.28 4.38
CA PRO A 155 6.68 -21.35 5.05
C PRO A 155 7.43 -20.03 5.04
N THR A 156 6.94 -19.06 4.26
CA THR A 156 7.40 -17.69 4.34
C THR A 156 7.24 -17.39 5.80
N GLY A 157 8.38 -17.26 6.49
CA GLY A 157 8.44 -17.24 7.93
C GLY A 157 7.38 -16.26 8.38
N ARG A 158 6.27 -16.79 8.90
CA ARG A 158 5.30 -16.02 9.63
C ARG A 158 6.13 -15.62 10.84
N ALA A 159 6.73 -14.44 10.77
CA ALA A 159 7.19 -13.76 11.96
C ALA A 159 5.96 -13.76 12.85
N THR A 160 5.98 -14.65 13.84
CA THR A 160 5.12 -14.57 14.99
C THR A 160 5.21 -13.11 15.43
N PRO A 161 4.09 -12.37 15.50
CA PRO A 161 4.13 -11.08 16.16
C PRO A 161 4.55 -11.41 17.59
N THR A 162 5.80 -11.11 17.93
CA THR A 162 6.22 -11.07 19.32
C THR A 162 5.31 -10.06 19.98
N ALA A 163 4.54 -10.55 20.94
CA ALA A 163 3.67 -9.72 21.74
C ALA A 163 4.51 -8.61 22.40
N GLY A 164 4.14 -7.36 22.10
CA GLY A 164 4.44 -6.18 22.90
C GLY A 164 5.89 -5.75 22.95
N GLU A 165 6.31 -4.93 22.00
CA GLU A 165 7.28 -3.86 22.31
C GLU A 165 6.73 -2.53 21.83
N ASP A 166 6.54 -1.68 22.82
CA ASP A 166 5.85 -0.40 22.87
C ASP A 166 6.74 0.66 22.19
N TRP A 167 6.50 0.95 20.91
CA TRP A 167 7.28 1.95 20.16
C TRP A 167 6.78 3.39 20.39
N TYR A 168 6.60 3.76 21.66
CA TYR A 168 6.53 5.16 22.08
C TYR A 168 7.63 5.43 23.10
N ASP A 169 8.89 5.40 22.63
CA ASP A 169 9.99 5.97 23.41
C ASP A 169 10.05 7.48 23.16
N GLY A 170 10.03 8.21 24.26
CA GLY A 170 9.79 9.65 24.31
C GLY A 170 10.94 10.44 23.67
N VAL A 171 10.59 11.38 22.80
CA VAL A 171 11.53 12.37 22.29
C VAL A 171 11.85 13.34 23.44
N GLY A 172 12.93 13.05 24.17
CA GLY A 172 13.43 13.84 25.30
C GLY A 172 14.93 13.66 25.46
N GLY A 173 15.69 13.83 24.38
CA GLY A 173 17.15 13.78 24.40
C GLY A 173 17.74 14.89 25.26
N LYS A 174 18.21 14.52 26.44
CA LYS A 174 19.01 15.34 27.35
C LYS A 174 20.39 15.57 26.72
N LEU A 175 20.83 16.82 26.63
CA LEU A 175 22.17 17.17 26.14
C LEU A 175 23.27 16.40 26.92
N PRO A 176 24.37 16.02 26.24
CA PRO A 176 25.52 15.40 26.90
C PRO A 176 26.27 16.40 27.80
N PRO A 177 26.96 15.92 28.86
CA PRO A 177 27.77 16.76 29.72
C PRO A 177 29.10 17.06 29.05
N ASP A 178 29.32 18.31 28.64
CA ASP A 178 30.66 18.81 28.35
C ASP A 178 31.34 19.18 29.67
N GLU A 179 32.21 18.28 30.14
CA GLU A 179 33.29 18.62 31.05
C GLU A 179 34.60 18.58 30.25
N CYS A 180 35.20 19.74 30.01
CA CYS A 180 36.64 19.87 29.78
C CYS A 180 37.11 21.24 30.28
N GLU A 181 38.00 21.16 31.27
CA GLU A 181 38.72 22.25 31.91
C GLU A 181 39.61 23.04 30.92
N GLY A 182 39.85 24.32 31.22
CA GLY A 182 40.86 25.13 30.52
C GLY A 182 40.91 26.55 31.06
N GLY A 183 41.98 26.86 31.80
CA GLY A 183 42.15 28.07 32.61
C GLY A 183 42.31 29.39 31.85
N GLY A 184 42.12 30.49 32.58
CA GLY A 184 42.26 31.86 32.08
C GLY A 184 42.11 32.89 33.21
N GLU A 185 43.15 32.98 34.02
CA GLU A 185 43.61 34.08 34.88
C GLU A 185 42.62 35.18 35.34
N ALA A 186 42.49 35.28 36.66
CA ALA A 186 42.03 36.46 37.36
C ALA A 186 43.07 37.59 37.26
N GLY A 187 42.70 38.69 36.62
CA GLY A 187 43.39 39.97 36.70
C GLY A 187 42.53 40.97 37.47
N THR A 188 42.83 41.15 38.75
CA THR A 188 42.34 42.27 39.57
C THR A 188 43.18 43.50 39.24
N LEU A 189 42.54 44.61 38.84
CA LEU A 189 42.83 46.01 39.21
C LEU A 189 41.69 46.90 38.73
#